data_AF-A0A961KDJ1-F1
#
_entry.id   AF-A0A961KDJ1-F1
#
_cell.length_a   1.000
_cell.length_b   1.000
_cell.length_c   1.000
_cell.angle_alpha   90.00
_cell.angle_beta   90.00
_cell.angle_gamma   90.00
#
_symmetry.space_group_name_H-M   'P 1'
#
loop_
_entity.id
_entity.type
_entity.pdbx_description
1 polymer ?
#
loop_
_entity_poly.entity_id
_entity_poly.type
_entity_poly.pdbx_seq_one_letter_code
_entity_poly.pdbx_strand_id
1 'polypeptide(L)'
;MSPGQRTPSAIDMAVLERLFAMGDSSLRRALCLQLKADFRRLNEAVLGTDGLAVGRAAHELKGLAATVGAERLADLARTLDARAESLGVAARAAIVTPVLHEIAAVLACLDAAAGDTPAA
;
A
#
# COMPACT_ATOMS: atom_id res chain seq x y z
N MET A 1 23.75 -2.66 -24.84
CA MET A 1 22.38 -2.97 -24.39
C MET A 1 22.38 -2.95 -22.88
N SER A 2 21.74 -1.97 -22.26
CA SER A 2 21.74 -1.84 -20.80
C SER A 2 20.83 -2.90 -20.17
N PRO A 3 21.26 -3.59 -19.11
CA PRO A 3 20.44 -4.58 -18.43
C PRO A 3 19.25 -3.88 -17.77
N GLY A 4 18.04 -4.43 -17.98
CA GLY A 4 16.80 -3.87 -17.46
C GLY A 4 16.89 -3.61 -15.96
N GLN A 5 16.77 -2.35 -15.57
CA GLN A 5 16.51 -1.96 -14.19
C GLN A 5 15.14 -2.55 -13.82
N ARG A 6 15.13 -3.74 -13.21
CA ARG A 6 13.94 -4.26 -12.54
C ARG A 6 13.72 -3.35 -11.34
N THR A 7 12.78 -2.41 -11.45
CA THR A 7 12.30 -1.65 -10.30
C THR A 7 11.89 -2.66 -9.23
N PRO A 8 12.36 -2.51 -7.97
CA PRO A 8 11.93 -3.40 -6.89
C PRO A 8 10.40 -3.42 -6.80
N SER A 9 9.82 -4.60 -6.58
CA SER A 9 8.39 -4.74 -6.30
C SER A 9 8.02 -3.88 -5.09
N ALA A 10 6.83 -3.27 -5.11
CA ALA A 10 6.32 -2.48 -3.98
C ALA A 10 5.99 -3.33 -2.75
N ILE A 11 5.88 -4.64 -2.94
CA ILE A 11 5.65 -5.64 -1.90
C ILE A 11 6.81 -6.64 -1.88
N ASP A 12 7.31 -6.97 -0.69
CA ASP A 12 8.07 -8.20 -0.47
C ASP A 12 7.16 -9.43 -0.67
N MET A 13 7.33 -10.10 -1.81
CA MET A 13 6.55 -11.27 -2.17
C MET A 13 6.72 -12.44 -1.18
N ALA A 14 7.86 -12.55 -0.49
CA ALA A 14 8.05 -13.60 0.52
C ALA A 14 7.23 -13.33 1.78
N VAL A 15 6.97 -12.06 2.13
CA VAL A 15 6.02 -11.71 3.20
C VAL A 15 4.60 -12.04 2.76
N LEU A 16 4.23 -11.63 1.54
CA LEU A 16 2.88 -11.84 1.03
C LEU A 16 2.53 -13.34 0.87
N GLU A 17 3.44 -14.16 0.37
CA GLU A 17 3.22 -15.61 0.25
C GLU A 17 3.13 -16.30 1.62
N ARG A 18 3.87 -15.82 2.64
CA ARG A 18 3.68 -16.32 4.02
C ARG A 18 2.31 -15.98 4.58
N LEU A 19 1.78 -14.81 4.25
CA LEU A 19 0.41 -14.41 4.60
C LEU A 19 -0.61 -15.32 3.90
N PHE A 20 -0.39 -15.70 2.64
CA PHE A 20 -1.28 -16.61 1.91
C PHE A 20 -1.16 -18.08 2.30
N ALA A 21 -0.01 -18.52 2.79
CA ALA A 21 0.22 -19.90 3.24
C ALA A 21 -0.72 -20.34 4.39
N MET A 22 -1.48 -19.42 4.99
CA MET A 22 -2.48 -19.70 6.02
C MET A 22 -3.75 -20.40 5.51
N GLY A 23 -3.95 -20.53 4.19
CA GLY A 23 -5.09 -21.29 3.67
C GLY A 23 -5.01 -21.61 2.17
N ASP A 24 -6.17 -21.97 1.62
CA ASP A 24 -6.29 -22.39 0.22
C ASP A 24 -6.41 -21.21 -0.76
N SER A 25 -6.56 -21.52 -2.04
CA SER A 25 -6.72 -20.52 -3.10
C SER A 25 -7.97 -19.65 -2.93
N SER A 26 -9.02 -20.16 -2.29
CA SER A 26 -10.23 -19.39 -2.00
C SER A 26 -9.98 -18.34 -0.91
N LEU A 27 -9.27 -18.73 0.16
CA LEU A 27 -8.87 -17.82 1.23
C LEU A 27 -7.89 -16.76 0.70
N ARG A 28 -6.90 -17.16 -0.11
CA ARG A 28 -5.97 -16.24 -0.79
C ARG A 28 -6.73 -15.18 -1.57
N ARG A 29 -7.70 -15.58 -2.40
CA ARG A 29 -8.51 -14.66 -3.20
C ARG A 29 -9.33 -13.71 -2.33
N ALA A 30 -9.98 -14.23 -1.30
CA ALA A 30 -10.76 -13.41 -0.36
C ALA A 30 -9.87 -12.39 0.36
N LEU A 31 -8.67 -12.80 0.80
CA LEU A 31 -7.72 -11.92 1.46
C LEU A 31 -7.18 -10.85 0.51
N CYS A 32 -6.83 -11.19 -0.73
CA CYS A 32 -6.46 -10.19 -1.74
C CYS A 32 -7.55 -9.15 -1.96
N LEU A 33 -8.82 -9.59 -2.07
CA LEU A 33 -9.95 -8.68 -2.24
C LEU A 33 -10.11 -7.73 -1.06
N GLN A 34 -10.01 -8.25 0.17
CA GLN A 34 -10.10 -7.46 1.39
C GLN A 34 -8.96 -6.44 1.49
N LEU A 35 -7.70 -6.88 1.31
CA LEU A 35 -6.54 -6.00 1.33
C LEU A 35 -6.68 -4.86 0.31
N LYS A 36 -7.12 -5.18 -0.92
CA LYS A 36 -7.35 -4.16 -1.95
C LYS A 36 -8.45 -3.18 -1.56
N ALA A 37 -9.54 -3.64 -0.94
CA ALA A 37 -10.60 -2.77 -0.45
C ALA A 37 -10.07 -1.83 0.64
N ASP A 38 -9.28 -2.34 1.58
CA ASP A 38 -8.69 -1.56 2.66
C ASP A 38 -7.70 -0.52 2.14
N PHE A 39 -6.82 -0.87 1.18
CA PHE A 39 -5.92 0.09 0.55
C PHE A 39 -6.66 1.19 -0.20
N ARG A 40 -7.77 0.87 -0.89
CA ARG A 40 -8.59 1.88 -1.60
C ARG A 40 -9.27 2.83 -0.63
N ARG A 41 -9.86 2.31 0.45
CA ARG A 41 -10.46 3.13 1.51
C ARG A 41 -9.44 4.10 2.09
N LEU A 42 -8.24 3.62 2.39
CA LEU A 42 -7.17 4.45 2.97
C LEU A 42 -6.61 5.45 1.96
N ASN A 43 -6.52 5.09 0.67
CA ASN A 43 -6.15 6.01 -0.41
C ASN A 43 -7.09 7.21 -0.49
N GLU A 44 -8.40 6.99 -0.34
CA GLU A 44 -9.38 8.07 -0.30
C GLU A 44 -9.25 8.90 0.98
N ALA A 45 -9.03 8.26 2.13
CA ALA A 45 -8.93 8.96 3.41
C ALA A 45 -7.70 9.89 3.49
N VAL A 46 -6.56 9.51 2.91
CA VAL A 46 -5.35 10.37 2.90
C VAL A 46 -5.44 11.57 1.96
N LEU A 47 -6.44 11.63 1.07
CA LEU A 47 -6.74 12.79 0.22
C LEU A 47 -7.54 13.89 0.95
N GLY A 48 -7.91 13.66 2.21
CA GLY A 48 -8.68 14.61 3.00
C GLY A 48 -7.98 15.96 3.22
N THR A 49 -8.78 16.97 3.57
CA THR A 49 -8.29 18.32 3.90
C THR A 49 -8.04 18.52 5.40
N ASP A 50 -8.57 17.65 6.25
CA ASP A 50 -8.32 17.65 7.69
C ASP A 50 -7.02 16.89 7.99
N GLY A 51 -6.01 17.64 8.47
CA GLY A 51 -4.69 17.07 8.78
C GLY A 51 -4.73 15.99 9.86
N LEU A 52 -5.63 16.09 10.84
CA LEU A 52 -5.77 15.09 11.89
C LEU A 52 -6.37 13.79 11.32
N ALA A 53 -7.41 13.90 10.49
CA ALA A 53 -8.02 12.74 9.83
C ALA A 53 -7.02 12.05 8.87
N VAL A 54 -6.25 12.84 8.10
CA VAL A 54 -5.21 12.30 7.22
C VAL A 54 -4.10 11.59 8.01
N GLY A 55 -3.67 12.16 9.15
CA GLY A 55 -2.67 11.52 10.01
C GLY A 55 -3.13 10.16 10.53
N ARG A 56 -4.40 10.06 10.98
CA ARG A 56 -5.00 8.78 11.41
C ARG A 56 -5.08 7.76 10.28
N ALA A 57 -5.51 8.18 9.09
CA ALA A 57 -5.53 7.31 7.91
C ALA A 57 -4.12 6.81 7.55
N ALA A 58 -3.11 7.67 7.66
CA ALA A 58 -1.72 7.30 7.44
C ALA A 58 -1.19 6.31 8.51
N HIS A 59 -1.62 6.45 9.76
CA HIS A 59 -1.31 5.49 10.81
C HIS A 59 -1.86 4.08 10.50
N GLU A 60 -3.12 4.00 10.10
CA GLU A 60 -3.75 2.74 9.67
C GLU A 60 -3.03 2.14 8.45
N LEU A 61 -2.73 2.99 7.45
CA LEU A 61 -2.02 2.60 6.24
C LEU A 61 -0.63 2.03 6.52
N LYS A 62 0.10 2.61 7.47
CA LYS A 62 1.40 2.09 7.92
C LYS A 62 1.29 0.66 8.44
N GLY A 63 0.29 0.36 9.27
CA GLY A 63 0.07 -0.99 9.81
C GLY A 63 -0.31 -2.00 8.72
N LEU A 64 -1.19 -1.59 7.80
CA LEU A 64 -1.59 -2.41 6.67
C LEU A 64 -0.42 -2.71 5.73
N ALA A 65 0.37 -1.69 5.39
CA ALA A 65 1.56 -1.81 4.55
C ALA A 65 2.60 -2.77 5.17
N ALA A 66 2.83 -2.68 6.49
CA ALA A 66 3.73 -3.60 7.18
C ALA A 66 3.25 -5.05 7.11
N THR A 67 1.93 -5.28 7.22
CA THR A 67 1.34 -6.64 7.14
C THR A 67 1.61 -7.33 5.82
N VAL A 68 1.63 -6.57 4.72
CA VAL A 68 1.86 -7.11 3.37
C VAL A 68 3.31 -7.00 2.92
N GLY A 69 4.24 -6.49 3.74
CA GLY A 69 5.63 -6.32 3.36
C GLY A 69 5.91 -5.14 2.42
N ALA A 70 5.06 -4.11 2.43
CA ALA A 70 5.24 -2.88 1.65
C ALA A 70 6.03 -1.83 2.46
N GLU A 71 7.32 -2.08 2.71
CA GLU A 71 8.15 -1.27 3.62
C GLU A 71 8.20 0.21 3.23
N ARG A 72 8.39 0.49 1.93
CA ARG A 72 8.43 1.86 1.42
C ARG A 72 7.12 2.60 1.69
N LEU A 73 5.98 1.95 1.50
CA LEU A 73 4.67 2.53 1.81
C LEU A 73 4.53 2.77 3.32
N ALA A 74 4.99 1.83 4.15
CA ALA A 74 4.95 1.98 5.60
C ALA A 74 5.79 3.18 6.09
N ASP A 75 6.95 3.44 5.48
CA ASP A 75 7.79 4.59 5.82
C ASP A 75 7.21 5.93 5.34
N LEU A 76 6.64 5.97 4.13
CA LEU A 76 5.93 7.13 3.63
C LEU A 76 4.70 7.45 4.51
N ALA A 77 3.93 6.43 4.87
CA ALA A 77 2.77 6.55 5.74
C ALA A 77 3.16 7.01 7.16
N ARG A 78 4.29 6.53 7.70
CA ARG A 78 4.85 7.03 8.97
C ARG A 78 5.20 8.51 8.91
N THR A 79 5.77 8.96 7.79
CA THR A 79 6.11 10.37 7.59
C THR A 79 4.86 11.24 7.53
N LEU A 80 3.81 10.75 6.87
CA LEU A 80 2.52 11.44 6.79
C LEU A 80 1.81 11.48 8.16
N ASP A 81 1.73 10.36 8.88
CA ASP A 81 1.20 10.22 10.25
C ASP A 81 1.81 11.29 11.18
N ALA A 82 3.14 11.42 11.18
CA ALA A 82 3.86 12.35 12.05
C ALA A 82 3.72 13.85 11.68
N ARG A 83 3.29 14.18 10.45
CA ARG A 83 3.36 15.55 9.92
C ARG A 83 2.03 16.11 9.43
N ALA A 84 1.01 15.28 9.17
CA ALA A 84 -0.21 15.71 8.49
C ALA A 84 -0.97 16.84 9.23
N GLU A 85 -0.99 16.80 10.56
CA GLU A 85 -1.68 17.77 11.41
C GLU A 85 -0.99 19.15 11.41
N SER A 86 0.34 19.19 11.41
CA SER A 86 1.12 20.44 11.50
C SER A 86 1.38 21.10 10.15
N LEU A 87 1.15 20.39 9.04
CA LEU A 87 1.36 20.91 7.70
C LEU A 87 0.12 21.65 7.17
N GLY A 88 0.37 22.80 6.54
CA GLY A 88 -0.64 23.45 5.69
C GLY A 88 -1.00 22.58 4.47
N VAL A 89 -2.15 22.88 3.86
CA VAL A 89 -2.76 22.07 2.78
C VAL A 89 -1.77 21.76 1.64
N ALA A 90 -1.05 22.77 1.13
CA ALA A 90 -0.11 22.58 0.02
C ALA A 90 1.08 21.68 0.38
N ALA A 91 1.66 21.87 1.57
CA ALA A 91 2.78 21.06 2.03
C ALA A 91 2.34 19.62 2.33
N ARG A 92 1.13 19.43 2.86
CA ARG A 92 0.54 18.10 3.03
C ARG A 92 0.29 17.40 1.70
N ALA A 93 -0.26 18.09 0.71
CA ALA A 93 -0.47 17.54 -0.62
C ALA A 93 0.84 17.02 -1.24
N ALA A 94 1.95 17.76 -1.08
CA ALA A 94 3.25 17.36 -1.59
C ALA A 94 3.78 16.04 -0.99
N ILE A 95 3.47 15.74 0.28
CA ILE A 95 3.87 14.47 0.91
C ILE A 95 2.83 13.35 0.73
N VAL A 96 1.58 13.69 0.40
CA VAL A 96 0.54 12.71 0.05
C VAL A 96 0.80 12.11 -1.33
N THR A 97 1.27 12.89 -2.32
CA THR A 97 1.49 12.38 -3.69
C THR A 97 2.36 11.12 -3.75
N PRO A 98 3.53 11.03 -3.08
CA PRO A 98 4.31 9.79 -3.04
C PRO A 98 3.56 8.61 -2.40
N VAL A 99 2.74 8.86 -1.37
CA VAL A 99 1.92 7.83 -0.73
C VAL A 99 0.93 7.24 -1.72
N LEU A 100 0.24 8.08 -2.50
CA LEU A 100 -0.73 7.63 -3.51
C LEU A 100 -0.06 6.76 -4.59
N HIS A 101 1.11 7.17 -5.07
CA HIS A 101 1.86 6.39 -6.07
C HIS A 101 2.26 5.01 -5.52
N GLU A 102 2.68 4.95 -4.26
CA GLU A 102 3.09 3.70 -3.65
C GLU A 102 1.89 2.79 -3.34
N ILE A 103 0.73 3.35 -2.93
CA ILE A 103 -0.52 2.58 -2.82
C ILE A 103 -0.90 1.97 -4.18
N ALA A 104 -0.81 2.74 -5.26
CA ALA A 104 -1.13 2.23 -6.60
C ALA A 104 -0.21 1.07 -7.00
N ALA A 105 1.08 1.15 -6.67
CA ALA A 105 2.03 0.07 -6.92
C ALA A 105 1.72 -1.19 -6.09
N VAL A 106 1.38 -1.03 -4.81
CA VAL A 106 0.94 -2.13 -3.93
C VAL A 106 -0.33 -2.80 -4.47
N LEU A 107 -1.33 -2.02 -4.90
CA LEU A 107 -2.55 -2.56 -5.50
C LEU A 107 -2.26 -3.38 -6.77
N ALA A 108 -1.35 -2.90 -7.62
CA ALA A 108 -0.92 -3.64 -8.81
C ALA A 108 -0.22 -4.96 -8.46
N CYS A 109 0.62 -4.98 -7.42
CA CYS A 109 1.23 -6.21 -6.90
C CYS A 109 0.17 -7.19 -6.37
N LEU A 110 -0.84 -6.71 -5.63
CA LEU A 110 -1.94 -7.54 -5.15
C LEU A 110 -2.81 -8.10 -6.28
N ASP A 111 -3.02 -7.32 -7.35
CA ASP A 111 -3.69 -7.80 -8.56
C ASP A 111 -2.92 -8.94 -9.24
N ALA A 112 -1.60 -8.76 -9.41
CA ALA A 112 -0.73 -9.81 -9.94
C ALA A 112 -0.69 -11.05 -9.05
N ALA A 113 -0.76 -10.89 -7.72
CA ALA A 113 -0.75 -12.01 -6.79
C ALA A 113 -2.12 -12.71 -6.65
N ALA A 114 -3.22 -12.03 -6.99
CA ALA A 114 -4.57 -12.61 -7.01
C ALA A 114 -4.86 -13.39 -8.29
N GLY A 115 -4.18 -13.05 -9.39
CA GLY A 115 -4.21 -13.81 -10.64
C GLY A 115 -3.09 -14.84 -10.66
N ASP A 116 -3.43 -16.12 -10.56
CA ASP A 116 -2.57 -17.16 -11.14
C ASP A 116 -2.25 -16.74 -12.59
N THR A 117 -0.97 -16.91 -12.98
CA THR A 117 -0.49 -16.72 -14.35
C THR A 117 -1.51 -17.36 -15.32
N PRO A 118 -1.94 -16.69 -16.41
CA PRO A 118 -2.84 -17.33 -17.36
C PRO A 118 -2.20 -18.64 -17.79
N ALA A 119 -2.94 -19.74 -17.63
CA ALA A 119 -2.53 -21.04 -18.13
C ALA A 119 -2.12 -20.88 -19.60
N ALA A 120 -0.83 -21.15 -19.88
CA ALA A 120 -0.33 -21.31 -21.23
C ALA A 120 -0.86 -22.61 -21.82
#